data_AF-A0A2D6WAK4-F1
#
_entry.id   AF-A0A2D6WAK4-F1
#
_cell.length_a   1.000
_cell.length_b   1.000
_cell.length_c   1.000
_cell.angle_alpha   90.00
_cell.angle_beta   90.00
_cell.angle_gamma   90.00
#
_symmetry.space_group_name_H-M   'P 1'
#
loop_
_entity.id
_entity.type
_entity.pdbx_description
1 polymer ?
#
loop_
_entity_poly.entity_id
_entity_poly.type
_entity_poly.pdbx_seq_one_letter_code
_entity_poly.pdbx_strand_id
1 'polypeptide(L)'
;MTPDPRTVKKAFWIEMIRSAPIGMLEFLFVPLAGLVALKYYNASDWQKAFLLAISEAGLIATFVIVPLIRYLKWQATHAAAVFSLLGAGGIAYTASFSDSLMHYMIGLGFAFFILMLPLPLITQIYRTNFPESKRGKILAIASILRGCIGIAFAWKAG
;
A
#
# COMPACT_ATOMS: atom_id res chain seq x y z
N MET A 1 -26.90 9.67 5.87
CA MET A 1 -27.44 8.38 5.38
C MET A 1 -26.73 7.25 6.09
N THR A 2 -27.46 6.39 6.78
CA THR A 2 -26.92 5.15 7.35
C THR A 2 -26.68 4.17 6.19
N PRO A 3 -25.46 3.63 6.01
CA PRO A 3 -25.19 2.67 4.94
C PRO A 3 -26.04 1.41 5.12
N ASP A 4 -26.52 0.84 4.02
CA ASP A 4 -27.29 -0.41 4.01
C ASP A 4 -26.50 -1.55 4.71
N PRO A 5 -27.14 -2.35 5.60
CA PRO A 5 -26.47 -3.43 6.32
C PRO A 5 -25.74 -4.46 5.44
N ARG A 6 -26.26 -4.78 4.25
CA ARG A 6 -25.59 -5.73 3.33
C ARG A 6 -24.32 -5.12 2.75
N THR A 7 -24.36 -3.83 2.41
CA THR A 7 -23.21 -3.06 1.94
C THR A 7 -22.11 -2.99 3.01
N VAL A 8 -22.47 -2.73 4.26
CA VAL A 8 -21.52 -2.73 5.39
C VAL A 8 -20.85 -4.09 5.57
N LYS A 9 -21.63 -5.18 5.52
CA LYS A 9 -21.09 -6.55 5.64
C LYS A 9 -20.13 -6.89 4.50
N LYS A 10 -20.48 -6.53 3.26
CA LYS A 10 -19.64 -6.74 2.08
C LYS A 10 -18.34 -5.95 2.17
N ALA A 11 -18.42 -4.66 2.50
CA ALA A 11 -17.26 -3.80 2.67
C ALA A 11 -16.34 -4.31 3.78
N PHE A 12 -16.90 -4.81 4.89
CA PHE A 12 -16.12 -5.41 5.98
C PHE A 12 -15.30 -6.62 5.49
N TRP A 13 -15.91 -7.58 4.81
CA TRP A 13 -15.19 -8.76 4.33
C TRP A 13 -14.13 -8.42 3.28
N ILE A 14 -14.44 -7.50 2.36
CA ILE A 14 -13.46 -6.99 1.40
C ILE A 14 -12.26 -6.37 2.14
N GLU A 15 -12.51 -5.60 3.19
CA GLU A 15 -11.45 -4.98 3.99
C GLU A 15 -10.60 -6.01 4.73
N MET A 16 -11.20 -7.08 5.25
CA MET A 16 -10.44 -8.19 5.88
C MET A 16 -9.55 -8.90 4.87
N ILE A 17 -10.07 -9.20 3.69
CA ILE A 17 -9.30 -9.83 2.60
C ILE A 17 -8.16 -8.90 2.16
N ARG A 18 -8.44 -7.60 2.02
CA ARG A 18 -7.47 -6.58 1.62
C ARG A 18 -6.37 -6.36 2.66
N SER A 19 -6.68 -6.55 3.95
CA SER A 19 -5.72 -6.37 5.05
C SER A 19 -4.54 -7.35 4.96
N ALA A 20 -4.76 -8.54 4.41
CA ALA A 20 -3.73 -9.56 4.26
C ALA A 20 -2.56 -9.15 3.34
N PRO A 21 -2.77 -8.85 2.05
CA PRO A 21 -1.68 -8.44 1.16
C PRO A 21 -1.02 -7.13 1.64
N ILE A 22 -1.77 -6.21 2.24
CA ILE A 22 -1.18 -4.96 2.74
C ILE A 22 -0.24 -5.22 3.91
N GLY A 23 -0.58 -6.17 4.80
CA GLY A 23 0.30 -6.56 5.90
C GLY A 23 1.64 -7.10 5.40
N MET A 24 1.62 -7.90 4.33
CA MET A 24 2.84 -8.38 3.67
C MET A 24 3.64 -7.24 3.04
N LEU A 25 2.95 -6.32 2.36
CA LEU A 25 3.59 -5.17 1.71
C LEU A 25 4.27 -4.25 2.71
N GLU A 26 3.69 -4.02 3.90
CA GLU A 26 4.32 -3.16 4.92
C GLU A 26 5.65 -3.66 5.43
N PHE A 27 5.79 -4.99 5.55
CA PHE A 27 7.09 -5.57 5.84
C PHE A 27 8.06 -5.41 4.66
N LEU A 28 7.56 -5.52 3.42
CA LEU A 28 8.36 -5.28 2.22
C LEU A 28 8.90 -3.83 2.17
N PHE A 29 8.07 -2.86 2.54
CA PHE A 29 8.33 -1.41 2.42
C PHE A 29 9.58 -0.92 3.15
N VAL A 30 9.78 -1.35 4.39
CA VAL A 30 10.75 -0.68 5.27
C VAL A 30 11.96 -1.57 5.56
N PRO A 31 11.83 -2.74 6.21
CA PRO A 31 13.00 -3.58 6.51
C PRO A 31 13.50 -4.41 5.32
N LEU A 32 12.61 -5.08 4.57
CA LEU A 32 13.08 -6.09 3.61
C LEU A 32 13.70 -5.49 2.36
N ALA A 33 13.15 -4.40 1.82
CA ALA A 33 13.70 -3.74 0.64
C ALA A 33 15.15 -3.26 0.84
N GLY A 34 15.40 -2.58 1.95
CA GLY A 34 16.74 -2.12 2.31
C GLY A 34 17.71 -3.28 2.55
N LEU A 35 17.26 -4.36 3.19
CA LEU A 35 18.06 -5.56 3.42
C LEU A 35 18.43 -6.27 2.12
N VAL A 36 17.49 -6.40 1.17
CA VAL A 36 17.76 -6.99 -0.14
C VAL A 36 18.71 -6.11 -0.95
N ALA A 37 18.48 -4.80 -0.99
CA ALA A 37 19.39 -3.83 -1.62
C ALA A 37 20.82 -3.94 -1.08
N LEU A 38 20.96 -4.07 0.25
CA LEU A 38 22.26 -4.23 0.89
C LEU A 38 22.90 -5.59 0.60
N LYS A 39 22.20 -6.69 0.87
CA LYS A 39 22.77 -8.05 0.83
C LYS A 39 23.03 -8.58 -0.58
N TYR A 40 22.12 -8.30 -1.52
CA TYR A 40 22.19 -8.88 -2.86
C TYR A 40 22.86 -7.97 -3.88
N TYR A 41 22.75 -6.66 -3.72
CA TYR A 41 23.22 -5.69 -4.71
C TYR A 41 24.39 -4.82 -4.23
N ASN A 42 24.84 -4.98 -2.97
CA ASN A 42 25.85 -4.11 -2.36
C ASN A 42 25.51 -2.62 -2.53
N ALA A 43 24.22 -2.27 -2.39
CA ALA A 43 23.76 -0.91 -2.61
C ALA A 43 24.41 0.06 -1.61
N SER A 44 24.89 1.18 -2.15
CA SER A 44 25.44 2.28 -1.37
C SER A 44 24.39 2.93 -0.46
N ASP A 45 24.85 3.69 0.53
CA ASP A 45 23.97 4.26 1.56
C ASP A 45 22.89 5.18 0.99
N TRP A 46 23.22 6.00 -0.02
CA TRP A 46 22.24 6.89 -0.65
C TRP A 46 21.15 6.11 -1.40
N GLN A 47 21.46 4.95 -1.98
CA GLN A 47 20.49 4.13 -2.71
C GLN A 47 19.47 3.48 -1.77
N LYS A 48 19.94 3.01 -0.60
CA LYS A 48 19.06 2.50 0.46
C LYS A 48 18.20 3.62 1.04
N ALA A 49 18.80 4.78 1.32
CA ALA A 49 18.08 5.95 1.82
C ALA A 49 17.01 6.42 0.83
N PHE A 50 17.31 6.42 -0.47
CA PHE A 50 16.35 6.75 -1.52
C PHE A 50 15.15 5.82 -1.53
N LEU A 51 15.37 4.50 -1.46
CA LEU A 51 14.28 3.51 -1.40
C LEU A 51 13.37 3.69 -0.18
N LEU A 52 13.94 4.09 0.97
CA LEU A 52 13.16 4.38 2.17
C LEU A 52 12.41 5.71 2.09
N ALA A 53 13.00 6.73 1.45
CA ALA A 53 12.40 8.06 1.36
C ALA A 53 11.30 8.15 0.28
N ILE A 54 11.33 7.28 -0.73
CA ILE A 54 10.41 7.41 -1.88
C ILE A 54 8.93 7.13 -1.54
N SER A 55 8.65 6.35 -0.48
CA SER A 55 7.28 6.19 0.03
C SER A 55 6.75 7.51 0.58
N GLU A 56 7.58 8.27 1.31
CA GLU A 56 7.22 9.59 1.83
C GLU A 56 6.97 10.59 0.72
N ALA A 57 7.75 10.52 -0.37
CA ALA A 57 7.49 11.30 -1.58
C ALA A 57 6.12 10.97 -2.19
N GLY A 58 5.70 9.69 -2.17
CA GLY A 58 4.37 9.26 -2.56
C GLY A 58 3.27 9.88 -1.69
N LEU A 59 3.48 9.96 -0.37
CA LEU A 59 2.56 10.64 0.55
C LEU A 59 2.43 12.12 0.22
N ILE A 60 3.53 12.81 -0.07
CA ILE A 60 3.50 14.23 -0.50
C ILE A 60 2.74 14.38 -1.81
N ALA A 61 2.94 13.46 -2.77
CA ALA A 61 2.23 13.50 -4.05
C ALA A 61 0.70 13.40 -3.92
N THR A 62 0.18 12.91 -2.80
CA THR A 62 -1.27 12.87 -2.54
C THR A 62 -1.95 14.24 -2.60
N PHE A 63 -1.23 15.34 -2.28
CA PHE A 63 -1.75 16.71 -2.39
C PHE A 63 -2.16 17.09 -3.82
N VAL A 64 -1.51 16.49 -4.82
CA VAL A 64 -1.83 16.70 -6.25
C VAL A 64 -2.80 15.63 -6.74
N ILE A 65 -2.60 14.38 -6.32
CA ILE A 65 -3.38 13.24 -6.80
C ILE A 65 -4.84 13.28 -6.33
N VAL A 66 -5.12 13.70 -5.09
CA VAL A 66 -6.50 13.76 -4.58
C VAL A 66 -7.37 14.77 -5.35
N PRO A 67 -6.92 16.04 -5.56
CA PRO A 67 -7.64 16.97 -6.44
C PRO A 67 -7.80 16.45 -7.87
N LEU A 68 -6.78 15.81 -8.44
CA LEU A 68 -6.84 15.25 -9.79
C LEU A 68 -7.93 14.18 -9.92
N ILE A 69 -8.00 13.24 -8.98
CA ILE A 69 -9.05 12.20 -8.96
C ILE A 69 -10.44 12.81 -8.89
N ARG A 70 -10.61 13.87 -8.08
CA ARG A 70 -11.89 14.59 -7.96
C ARG A 70 -12.24 15.31 -9.26
N TYR A 71 -11.27 15.96 -9.89
CA TYR A 71 -11.43 16.62 -11.19
C TYR A 71 -11.86 15.62 -12.28
N LEU A 72 -11.23 14.45 -12.30
CA LEU A 72 -11.56 13.34 -13.20
C LEU A 72 -12.88 12.63 -12.84
N LYS A 73 -13.54 13.01 -11.74
CA LYS A 73 -14.77 12.41 -11.20
C LYS A 73 -14.65 10.89 -10.98
N TRP A 74 -13.44 10.42 -10.70
CA TRP A 74 -13.21 9.01 -10.42
C TRP A 74 -13.74 8.64 -9.04
N GLN A 75 -14.32 7.44 -8.93
CA GLN A 75 -14.65 6.89 -7.63
C GLN A 75 -13.37 6.54 -6.87
N ALA A 76 -13.32 6.88 -5.58
CA ALA A 76 -12.16 6.63 -4.73
C ALA A 76 -11.75 5.13 -4.71
N THR A 77 -12.73 4.22 -4.78
CA THR A 77 -12.50 2.77 -4.89
C THR A 77 -11.78 2.38 -6.16
N HIS A 78 -12.18 2.93 -7.31
CA HIS A 78 -11.55 2.67 -8.61
C HIS A 78 -10.13 3.23 -8.65
N ALA A 79 -9.93 4.47 -8.20
CA ALA A 79 -8.60 5.06 -8.14
C ALA A 79 -7.65 4.27 -7.23
N ALA A 80 -8.11 3.87 -6.04
CA ALA A 80 -7.33 3.03 -5.13
C ALA A 80 -6.96 1.69 -5.77
N ALA A 81 -7.89 1.04 -6.47
CA ALA A 81 -7.64 -0.21 -7.17
C ALA A 81 -6.61 -0.07 -8.30
N VAL A 82 -6.68 0.99 -9.10
CA VAL A 82 -5.71 1.29 -10.16
C VAL A 82 -4.32 1.48 -9.59
N PHE A 83 -4.17 2.28 -8.53
CA PHE A 83 -2.88 2.45 -7.87
C PHE A 83 -2.36 1.16 -7.26
N SER A 84 -3.20 0.35 -6.61
CA SER A 84 -2.79 -0.97 -6.13
C SER A 84 -2.31 -1.88 -7.27
N LEU A 85 -2.98 -1.85 -8.43
CA LEU A 85 -2.59 -2.62 -9.60
C LEU A 85 -1.25 -2.15 -10.20
N LEU A 86 -1.06 -0.83 -10.33
CA LEU A 86 0.20 -0.23 -10.78
C LEU A 86 1.35 -0.56 -9.82
N GLY A 87 1.09 -0.48 -8.51
CA GLY A 87 2.04 -0.88 -7.48
C GLY A 87 2.44 -2.36 -7.58
N ALA A 88 1.45 -3.24 -7.76
CA ALA A 88 1.69 -4.66 -8.01
C ALA A 88 2.52 -4.89 -9.29
N GLY A 89 2.29 -4.09 -10.35
CA GLY A 89 3.10 -4.09 -11.56
C GLY A 89 4.57 -3.74 -11.29
N GLY A 90 4.85 -2.72 -10.47
CA GLY A 90 6.22 -2.38 -10.09
C GLY A 90 6.94 -3.47 -9.29
N ILE A 91 6.22 -4.16 -8.39
CA ILE A 91 6.75 -5.31 -7.65
C ILE A 91 7.00 -6.49 -8.60
N ALA A 92 6.08 -6.78 -9.51
CA ALA A 92 6.23 -7.85 -10.50
C ALA A 92 7.40 -7.59 -11.46
N TYR A 93 7.59 -6.33 -11.87
CA TYR A 93 8.75 -5.89 -12.65
C TYR A 93 10.06 -6.14 -11.89
N THR A 94 10.11 -5.76 -10.61
CA THR A 94 11.27 -6.01 -9.74
C THR A 94 11.60 -7.50 -9.64
N ALA A 95 10.58 -8.34 -9.49
CA ALA A 95 10.75 -9.79 -9.41
C ALA A 95 11.21 -10.42 -10.75
N SER A 96 10.86 -9.81 -11.88
CA SER A 96 11.21 -10.31 -13.22
C SER A 96 12.61 -9.87 -13.66
N PHE A 97 13.09 -8.72 -13.18
CA PHE A 97 14.39 -8.12 -13.54
C PHE A 97 15.28 -7.97 -12.30
N SER A 98 15.53 -9.09 -11.61
CA SER A 98 16.28 -9.11 -10.36
C SER A 98 17.80 -9.00 -10.52
N ASP A 99 18.35 -9.00 -11.72
CA ASP A 99 19.82 -9.08 -11.89
C ASP A 99 20.52 -7.73 -11.75
N SER A 100 19.77 -6.63 -11.73
CA SER A 100 20.32 -5.27 -11.73
C SER A 100 19.72 -4.42 -10.61
N LEU A 101 20.60 -3.79 -9.82
CA LEU A 101 20.21 -2.84 -8.78
C LEU A 101 19.35 -1.70 -9.35
N MET A 102 19.62 -1.26 -10.57
CA MET A 102 18.85 -0.17 -11.20
C MET A 102 17.41 -0.60 -11.47
N HIS A 103 17.19 -1.81 -11.98
CA HIS A 103 15.86 -2.36 -12.23
C HIS A 103 15.10 -2.58 -10.92
N TYR A 104 15.81 -3.06 -9.90
CA TYR A 104 15.29 -3.19 -8.54
C TYR A 104 14.81 -1.85 -7.97
N MET A 105 15.65 -0.81 -8.07
CA MET A 105 15.32 0.52 -7.57
C MET A 105 14.15 1.17 -8.32
N ILE A 106 14.10 1.03 -9.65
CA ILE A 106 13.01 1.58 -10.47
C ILE A 106 11.69 0.89 -10.15
N GLY A 107 11.67 -0.44 -10.19
CA GLY A 107 10.45 -1.21 -9.98
C GLY A 107 9.89 -1.04 -8.58
N LEU A 108 10.74 -1.24 -7.57
CA LEU A 108 10.31 -1.21 -6.17
C LEU A 108 10.08 0.23 -5.70
N GLY A 109 10.91 1.18 -6.15
CA GLY A 109 10.70 2.60 -5.88
C GLY A 109 9.39 3.11 -6.48
N PHE A 110 9.09 2.75 -7.74
CA PHE A 110 7.80 3.06 -8.37
C PHE A 110 6.64 2.43 -7.59
N ALA A 111 6.75 1.14 -7.25
CA ALA A 111 5.72 0.47 -6.48
C ALA A 111 5.46 1.18 -5.15
N PHE A 112 6.53 1.54 -4.44
CA PHE A 112 6.42 2.16 -3.13
C PHE A 112 5.78 3.54 -3.19
N PHE A 113 6.19 4.35 -4.16
CA PHE A 113 5.59 5.65 -4.42
C PHE A 113 4.08 5.53 -4.69
N ILE A 114 3.72 4.66 -5.64
CA ILE A 114 2.34 4.52 -6.11
C ILE A 114 1.42 3.98 -5.01
N LEU A 115 1.88 3.02 -4.22
CA LEU A 115 1.10 2.40 -3.16
C LEU A 115 0.80 3.32 -1.98
N MET A 116 1.47 4.47 -1.87
CA MET A 116 1.17 5.51 -0.88
C MET A 116 0.05 6.47 -1.34
N LEU A 117 -0.17 6.59 -2.65
CA LEU A 117 -1.20 7.47 -3.22
C LEU A 117 -2.64 7.17 -2.76
N PRO A 118 -3.07 5.90 -2.56
CA PRO A 118 -4.41 5.57 -2.10
C PRO A 118 -4.71 5.97 -0.66
N LEU A 119 -3.72 6.29 0.19
CA LEU A 119 -3.93 6.45 1.63
C LEU A 119 -5.12 7.38 1.99
N PRO A 120 -5.22 8.62 1.47
CA PRO A 120 -6.37 9.48 1.72
C PRO A 120 -7.68 8.96 1.11
N LEU A 121 -7.61 8.20 0.01
CA LEU A 121 -8.78 7.60 -0.64
C LEU A 121 -9.37 6.48 0.22
N ILE A 122 -8.54 5.68 0.89
CA ILE A 122 -8.98 4.64 1.81
C ILE A 122 -9.79 5.26 2.96
N THR A 123 -9.32 6.37 3.53
CA THR A 123 -10.07 7.10 4.55
C THR A 123 -11.44 7.56 4.04
N GLN A 124 -11.52 8.04 2.79
CA GLN A 124 -12.79 8.41 2.15
C GLN A 124 -13.70 7.19 1.95
N ILE A 125 -13.16 6.06 1.48
CA ILE A 125 -13.89 4.80 1.29
C ILE A 125 -14.51 4.33 2.62
N TYR A 126 -13.76 4.40 3.72
CA TYR A 126 -14.26 4.07 5.06
C TYR A 126 -15.41 4.97 5.49
N ARG A 127 -15.30 6.29 5.24
CA ARG A 127 -16.36 7.26 5.55
C ARG A 127 -17.65 6.96 4.77
N THR A 128 -17.53 6.55 3.52
CA THR A 128 -18.69 6.25 2.67
C THR A 128 -19.35 4.91 3.00
N ASN A 129 -18.57 3.86 3.30
CA ASN A 129 -19.10 2.50 3.43
C ASN A 129 -19.48 2.09 4.85
N PHE A 130 -18.97 2.77 5.88
CA PHE A 130 -19.20 2.39 7.27
C PHE A 130 -19.91 3.49 8.08
N PRO A 131 -20.83 3.11 8.98
CA PRO A 131 -21.45 4.05 9.91
C PRO A 131 -20.41 4.57 10.91
N GLU A 132 -20.55 5.82 11.31
CA GLU A 132 -19.58 6.54 12.16
C GLU A 132 -19.24 5.80 13.46
N SER A 133 -20.25 5.20 14.11
CA SER A 133 -20.09 4.42 15.34
C SER A 133 -19.25 3.15 15.21
N LYS A 134 -19.05 2.62 14.00
CA LYS A 134 -18.30 1.37 13.75
C LYS A 134 -16.98 1.56 13.02
N ARG A 135 -16.72 2.74 12.43
CA ARG A 135 -15.51 3.02 11.62
C ARG A 135 -14.22 2.70 12.39
N GLY A 136 -14.10 3.21 13.62
CA GLY A 136 -12.91 2.99 14.45
C GLY A 136 -12.68 1.52 14.79
N LYS A 137 -13.76 0.80 15.14
CA LYS A 137 -13.68 -0.65 15.44
C LYS A 137 -13.24 -1.46 14.23
N ILE A 138 -13.79 -1.17 13.06
CA ILE A 138 -13.44 -1.88 11.81
C ILE A 138 -11.99 -1.59 11.43
N LEU A 139 -11.57 -0.33 11.50
CA LEU A 139 -10.18 0.07 11.25
C LEU A 139 -9.20 -0.63 12.20
N ALA A 140 -9.54 -0.72 13.49
CA ALA A 140 -8.71 -1.40 14.48
C ALA A 140 -8.58 -2.90 14.17
N ILE A 141 -9.68 -3.58 13.85
CA ILE A 141 -9.66 -5.00 13.48
C ILE A 141 -8.81 -5.23 12.22
N ALA A 142 -9.01 -4.40 11.18
CA ALA A 142 -8.22 -4.46 9.95
C ALA A 142 -6.73 -4.26 10.22
N SER A 143 -6.37 -3.28 11.07
CA SER A 143 -4.98 -2.98 11.44
C SER A 143 -4.33 -4.10 12.24
N ILE A 144 -5.06 -4.72 13.18
CA ILE A 144 -4.57 -5.88 13.93
C ILE A 144 -4.32 -7.06 12.98
N LEU A 145 -5.30 -7.37 12.11
CA LEU A 145 -5.16 -8.46 11.13
C LEU A 145 -3.97 -8.23 10.20
N ARG A 146 -3.84 -7.00 9.68
CA ARG A 146 -2.71 -6.56 8.86
C ARG A 146 -1.37 -6.75 9.58
N GLY A 147 -1.28 -6.31 10.85
CA GLY A 147 -0.10 -6.46 11.68
C GLY A 147 0.26 -7.93 11.94
N CYS A 148 -0.71 -8.77 12.30
CA CYS A 148 -0.47 -10.20 12.49
C CYS A 148 0.06 -10.88 11.24
N ILE A 149 -0.49 -10.54 10.07
CA ILE A 149 -0.04 -11.09 8.79
C ILE A 149 1.35 -10.58 8.41
N GLY A 150 1.62 -9.29 8.65
CA GLY A 150 2.95 -8.71 8.48
C GLY A 150 3.99 -9.41 9.34
N ILE A 151 3.70 -9.67 10.62
CA ILE A 151 4.59 -10.40 11.53
C ILE A 151 4.82 -11.84 11.03
N ALA A 152 3.76 -12.56 10.67
CA ALA A 152 3.88 -13.94 10.19
C ALA A 152 4.68 -14.03 8.89
N PHE A 153 4.48 -13.07 7.98
CA PHE A 153 5.25 -12.98 6.74
C PHE A 153 6.71 -12.63 7.03
N ALA A 154 6.96 -11.64 7.90
CA ALA A 154 8.29 -11.22 8.31
C ALA A 154 9.11 -12.37 8.89
N TRP A 155 8.52 -13.15 9.80
CA TRP A 155 9.16 -14.29 10.43
C TRP A 155 9.55 -15.39 9.42
N LYS A 156 8.77 -15.55 8.35
CA LYS A 156 9.04 -16.56 7.32
C LYS A 156 10.03 -16.07 6.25
N ALA A 157 10.05 -14.77 5.99
CA ALA A 157 10.82 -14.15 4.91
C ALA A 157 12.19 -13.60 5.35
N GLY A 158 12.37 -13.29 6.63
CA GLY A 158 13.65 -12.86 7.23
C GLY A 158 14.51 -14.04 7.65
#